data_AF-A0A968BR69-F1
#
_entry.id   AF-A0A968BR69-F1
#
_cell.length_a   1.000
_cell.length_b   1.000
_cell.length_c   1.000
_cell.angle_alpha   90.00
_cell.angle_beta   90.00
_cell.angle_gamma   90.00
#
_symmetry.space_group_name_H-M   'P 1'
#
loop_
_entity.id
_entity.type
_entity.pdbx_description
1 polymer ?
#
loop_
_entity_poly.entity_id
_entity_poly.type
_entity_poly.pdbx_seq_one_letter_code
_entity_poly.pdbx_strand_id
1 'polypeptide(L)'
;AAVIGGLVKSNFPVRIVGSVSSPEDAKVATGIAGTGAERLLGQGDFLVVAQGQVTRMQAAYIGVRQVREQVAWMGTGAKPLLVASTGTDGRQNGKVSVGQKLSFLGS
;
A
#
# COMPACT_ATOMS: atom_id res chain seq x y z
N ALA A 1 -37.38 6.12 1.04
CA ALA A 1 -36.20 6.11 1.93
C ALA A 1 -35.04 5.49 1.18
N ALA A 2 -34.04 6.29 0.82
CA ALA A 2 -32.94 5.85 -0.05
C ALA A 2 -32.02 4.87 0.71
N VAL A 3 -32.06 3.60 0.30
CA VAL A 3 -31.16 2.53 0.70
C VAL A 3 -29.83 2.71 -0.06
N ILE A 4 -29.08 3.75 0.29
CA ILE A 4 -27.79 4.07 -0.36
C ILE A 4 -26.64 4.10 0.67
N GLY A 5 -26.93 4.11 1.97
CA GLY A 5 -25.90 4.13 3.01
C GLY A 5 -25.15 2.81 3.26
N GLY A 6 -25.60 1.70 2.67
CA GLY A 6 -24.99 0.37 2.87
C GLY A 6 -23.85 0.02 1.91
N LEU A 7 -23.84 0.59 0.70
CA LEU A 7 -22.90 0.23 -0.37
C LEU A 7 -21.51 0.89 -0.24
N VAL A 8 -21.37 1.85 0.69
CA VAL A 8 -20.08 2.48 1.03
C VAL A 8 -19.49 1.87 2.33
N LYS A 9 -19.91 0.66 2.70
CA LYS A 9 -19.46 -0.04 3.92
C LYS A 9 -18.55 -1.22 3.60
N SER A 10 -17.46 -0.95 2.89
CA SER A 10 -16.28 -1.84 2.92
C SER A 10 -15.02 -0.98 3.06
N ASN A 11 -14.91 -0.29 4.19
CA ASN A 11 -13.64 0.27 4.62
C ASN A 11 -12.73 -0.90 4.93
N PHE A 12 -11.74 -1.21 4.09
CA PHE A 12 -10.88 -2.38 4.22
C PHE A 12 -10.26 -2.43 5.64
N PRO A 13 -10.74 -3.30 6.54
CA PRO A 13 -10.39 -3.23 7.96
C PRO A 13 -9.16 -4.09 8.24
N VAL A 14 -8.26 -4.23 7.26
CA VAL A 14 -7.07 -5.07 7.38
C VAL A 14 -5.95 -4.23 8.00
N ARG A 15 -5.46 -4.65 9.16
CA ARG A 15 -4.28 -4.07 9.80
C ARG A 15 -3.15 -5.08 9.78
N ILE A 16 -1.98 -4.67 9.29
CA ILE A 16 -0.74 -5.46 9.37
C ILE A 16 0.11 -4.79 10.45
N VAL A 17 0.39 -5.50 11.52
CA VAL A 17 1.07 -4.97 12.72
C VAL A 17 2.32 -5.77 12.99
N GLY A 18 3.48 -5.09 13.03
CA GLY A 18 4.76 -5.70 13.39
C GLY A 18 4.98 -5.69 14.90
N SER A 19 6.20 -6.05 15.33
CA SER A 19 6.58 -6.00 16.74
C SER A 19 6.46 -4.59 17.31
N VAL A 20 5.84 -4.47 18.49
CA VAL A 20 5.62 -3.21 19.22
C VAL A 20 6.19 -3.27 20.63
N SER A 21 6.29 -2.13 21.30
CA SER A 21 6.99 -2.02 22.59
C SER A 21 6.14 -2.41 23.80
N SER A 22 4.80 -2.31 23.72
CA SER A 22 3.92 -2.56 24.87
C SER A 22 2.57 -3.17 24.47
N PRO A 23 1.86 -3.84 25.40
CA PRO A 23 0.49 -4.31 25.18
C PRO A 23 -0.49 -3.19 24.84
N GLU A 24 -0.29 -1.99 25.38
CA GLU A 24 -1.07 -0.79 25.05
C GLU A 24 -0.88 -0.39 23.59
N ASP A 25 0.37 -0.36 23.11
CA ASP A 25 0.67 -0.09 21.70
C ASP A 25 0.11 -1.19 20.78
N ALA A 26 0.16 -2.45 21.23
CA ALA A 26 -0.43 -3.58 20.51
C ALA A 26 -1.93 -3.38 20.33
N LYS A 27 -2.63 -2.97 21.38
CA LYS A 27 -4.06 -2.67 21.34
C LYS A 27 -4.39 -1.51 20.40
N VAL A 28 -3.60 -0.42 20.43
CA VAL A 28 -3.79 0.73 19.54
C VAL A 28 -3.56 0.33 18.08
N ALA A 29 -2.48 -0.39 17.79
CA ALA A 29 -2.10 -0.77 16.44
C ALA A 29 -3.04 -1.83 15.82
N THR A 30 -3.43 -2.84 16.60
CA THR A 30 -4.31 -3.93 16.12
C THR A 30 -5.80 -3.58 16.23
N GLY A 31 -6.15 -2.66 17.13
CA GLY A 31 -7.53 -2.34 17.50
C GLY A 31 -8.19 -3.37 18.41
N ILE A 32 -7.46 -4.39 18.86
CA ILE A 32 -7.94 -5.51 19.69
C ILE A 32 -6.98 -5.67 20.87
N ALA A 33 -7.50 -5.85 22.08
CA ALA A 33 -6.65 -6.08 23.24
C ALA A 33 -6.13 -7.53 23.27
N GLY A 34 -4.93 -7.74 23.80
CA GLY A 34 -4.38 -9.08 24.02
C GLY A 34 -3.94 -9.82 22.74
N THR A 35 -3.62 -9.09 21.67
CA THR A 35 -3.14 -9.68 20.41
C THR A 35 -1.71 -10.22 20.49
N GLY A 36 -0.92 -9.78 21.46
CA GLY A 36 0.46 -10.23 21.66
C GLY A 36 1.44 -9.65 20.63
N ALA A 37 1.11 -8.54 19.97
CA ALA A 37 2.00 -7.87 19.02
C ALA A 37 3.33 -7.45 19.69
N GLU A 38 3.33 -7.18 20.99
CA GLU A 38 4.51 -6.85 21.79
C GLU A 38 5.49 -8.03 21.98
N ARG A 39 5.04 -9.24 21.62
CA ARG A 39 5.81 -10.50 21.74
C ARG A 39 6.26 -11.03 20.38
N LEU A 40 6.03 -10.29 19.30
CA LEU A 40 6.51 -10.66 17.97
C LEU A 40 8.03 -10.58 17.93
N LEU A 41 8.63 -11.50 17.19
CA LEU A 41 10.09 -11.66 17.09
C LEU A 41 10.75 -10.54 16.24
N GLY A 42 9.94 -9.75 15.54
CA GLY A 42 10.41 -8.79 14.55
C GLY A 42 10.86 -9.48 13.26
N GLN A 43 11.71 -8.81 12.47
CA GLN A 43 12.33 -9.38 11.26
C GLN A 43 11.34 -10.05 10.27
N GLY A 44 10.15 -9.46 10.11
CA GLY A 44 9.12 -9.98 9.22
C GLY A 44 8.02 -10.78 9.92
N ASP A 45 8.06 -10.93 11.24
CA ASP A 45 6.95 -11.50 12.01
C ASP A 45 5.85 -10.44 12.23
N PHE A 46 4.64 -10.73 11.74
CA PHE A 46 3.51 -9.81 11.72
C PHE A 46 2.22 -10.45 12.20
N LEU A 47 1.33 -9.64 12.76
CA LEU A 47 -0.08 -9.96 12.91
C LEU A 47 -0.90 -9.29 11.83
N VAL A 48 -1.78 -10.05 11.20
CA VAL A 48 -2.82 -9.57 10.29
C VAL A 48 -4.15 -9.59 11.05
N VAL A 49 -4.77 -8.43 11.17
CA VAL A 49 -6.10 -8.28 11.76
C VAL A 49 -7.07 -7.99 10.64
N ALA A 50 -7.97 -8.93 10.34
CA ALA A 50 -8.98 -8.77 9.32
C ALA A 50 -10.34 -9.24 9.87
N GLN A 51 -11.36 -8.39 9.80
CA GLN A 51 -12.72 -8.72 10.25
C GLN A 51 -12.77 -9.25 11.70
N GLY A 52 -11.91 -8.73 12.58
CA GLY A 52 -11.81 -9.17 13.98
C GLY A 52 -11.00 -10.45 14.21
N GLN A 53 -10.56 -11.13 13.15
CA GLN A 53 -9.67 -12.28 13.22
C GLN A 53 -8.22 -11.82 13.23
N VAL A 54 -7.40 -12.44 14.07
CA VAL A 54 -5.96 -12.16 14.18
C VAL A 54 -5.19 -13.38 13.71
N THR A 55 -4.37 -13.21 12.68
CA THR A 55 -3.54 -14.28 12.09
C THR A 55 -2.08 -13.86 12.14
N ARG A 56 -1.20 -14.75 12.59
CA ARG A 56 0.25 -14.51 12.57
C ARG A 56 0.84 -14.95 11.24
N MET A 57 1.72 -14.14 10.65
CA MET A 57 2.40 -14.45 9.40
C MET A 57 3.87 -14.03 9.43
N GLN A 58 4.69 -14.74 8.65
CA GLN A 58 6.07 -14.36 8.37
C GLN A 58 6.15 -13.76 6.96
N ALA A 59 6.53 -12.49 6.86
CA ALA A 59 6.78 -11.83 5.60
C ALA A 59 8.05 -12.36 4.92
N ALA A 60 7.98 -12.49 3.60
CA ALA A 60 9.16 -12.80 2.79
C ALA A 60 10.12 -11.61 2.81
N TYR A 61 11.41 -11.89 3.01
CA TYR A 61 12.45 -10.89 2.90
C TYR A 61 12.89 -10.75 1.44
N ILE A 62 12.95 -9.51 0.95
CA ILE A 62 13.54 -9.17 -0.34
C ILE A 62 14.61 -8.09 -0.13
N GLY A 63 15.83 -8.37 -0.60
CA GLY A 63 16.95 -7.43 -0.48
C GLY A 63 16.91 -6.33 -1.55
N VAL A 64 17.62 -5.23 -1.30
CA VAL A 64 17.66 -4.06 -2.21
C VAL A 64 18.10 -4.45 -3.64
N ARG A 65 19.08 -5.35 -3.76
CA ARG A 65 19.54 -5.84 -5.06
C ARG A 65 18.42 -6.56 -5.83
N GLN A 66 17.71 -7.47 -5.16
CA GLN A 66 16.59 -8.21 -5.76
C GLN A 66 15.46 -7.26 -6.17
N VAL A 67 15.13 -6.27 -5.34
CA VAL A 67 14.14 -5.23 -5.70
C VAL A 67 14.54 -4.51 -6.98
N ARG A 68 15.81 -4.09 -7.12
CA ARG A 68 16.31 -3.41 -8.33
C ARG A 68 16.24 -4.30 -9.56
N GLU A 69 16.64 -5.56 -9.45
CA GLU A 69 16.55 -6.54 -10.54
C GLU A 69 15.10 -6.74 -10.99
N GLN A 70 14.15 -6.88 -10.04
CA GLN A 70 12.72 -7.03 -10.34
C GLN A 70 12.14 -5.78 -11.02
N VAL A 71 12.48 -4.58 -10.53
CA VAL A 71 12.03 -3.32 -11.14
C VAL A 71 12.59 -3.14 -12.55
N ALA A 72 13.89 -3.45 -12.75
CA ALA A 72 14.52 -3.40 -14.06
C ALA A 72 13.84 -4.36 -15.05
N TRP A 73 13.55 -5.59 -14.61
CA TRP A 73 12.82 -6.56 -15.42
C TRP A 73 11.42 -6.06 -15.81
N MET A 74 10.63 -5.55 -14.85
CA MET A 74 9.29 -5.00 -15.14
C MET A 74 9.32 -3.82 -16.13
N GLY A 75 10.36 -2.98 -16.07
CA GLY A 75 10.54 -1.85 -16.98
C GLY A 75 10.81 -2.21 -18.44
N THR A 76 11.14 -3.47 -18.74
CA THR A 76 11.36 -3.94 -20.13
C THR A 76 10.06 -4.26 -20.87
N GLY A 77 8.98 -4.59 -20.14
CA GLY A 77 7.74 -5.13 -20.72
C GLY A 77 6.65 -4.10 -21.07
N ALA A 78 6.62 -2.93 -20.42
CA ALA A 78 5.61 -1.90 -20.68
C ALA A 78 6.08 -0.50 -20.26
N LYS A 79 5.80 0.51 -21.09
CA LYS A 79 5.91 1.91 -20.68
C LYS A 79 4.79 2.19 -19.66
N PRO A 80 5.08 2.78 -18.48
CA PRO A 80 4.03 3.16 -17.54
C PRO A 80 3.02 4.08 -18.22
N LEU A 81 1.74 3.76 -18.12
CA LEU A 81 0.67 4.67 -18.52
C LEU A 81 0.63 5.80 -17.51
N LEU A 82 1.41 6.85 -17.78
CA LEU A 82 1.37 8.09 -17.00
C LEU A 82 0.07 8.82 -17.33
N VAL A 83 -0.98 8.54 -16.56
CA VAL A 83 -2.19 9.38 -16.57
C VAL A 83 -1.81 10.68 -15.86
N ALA A 84 -1.86 11.79 -16.59
CA ALA A 84 -1.48 13.11 -16.09
C ALA A 84 -2.47 13.58 -15.03
N SER A 85 -2.22 13.28 -13.75
CA SER A 85 -2.70 14.01 -12.54
C SER A 85 -2.60 13.20 -11.22
N THR A 86 -1.61 12.34 -11.06
CA THR A 86 -1.23 11.88 -9.70
C THR A 86 0.10 12.53 -9.37
N GLY A 87 0.09 13.56 -8.52
CA GLY A 87 1.26 14.38 -8.13
C GLY A 87 2.30 13.61 -7.30
N THR A 88 2.76 12.48 -7.82
CA THR A 88 3.82 11.63 -7.27
C THR A 88 4.94 11.44 -8.31
N ASP A 89 4.90 12.15 -9.43
CA ASP A 89 6.01 12.28 -10.35
C ASP A 89 7.06 13.17 -9.69
N GLY A 90 8.07 12.58 -9.06
CA GLY A 90 9.16 13.24 -8.33
C GLY A 90 10.05 14.16 -9.17
N ARG A 91 9.47 15.07 -9.95
CA ARG A 91 10.13 16.08 -10.77
C ARG A 91 10.21 17.37 -9.95
N GLN A 92 11.41 17.64 -9.43
CA GLN A 92 11.73 18.98 -8.96
C GLN A 92 11.51 19.99 -10.10
N ASN A 93 10.66 20.97 -9.80
CA ASN A 93 10.55 22.32 -10.33
C ASN A 93 11.26 22.62 -11.68
N GLY A 94 10.48 22.82 -12.75
CA GLY A 94 11.01 23.39 -13.99
C GLY A 94 10.11 23.20 -15.23
N LYS A 95 9.11 24.07 -15.38
CA LYS A 95 8.33 24.37 -16.61
C LYS A 95 7.75 23.16 -17.38
N VAL A 96 6.48 22.85 -17.08
CA VAL A 96 5.63 22.07 -17.99
C VAL A 96 5.26 22.96 -19.18
N SER A 97 5.78 22.65 -20.36
CA SER A 97 5.29 23.23 -21.61
C SER A 97 4.00 22.51 -22.00
N VAL A 98 2.87 23.18 -21.79
CA VAL A 98 1.56 22.74 -22.28
C VAL A 98 1.58 22.94 -23.79
N GLY A 99 1.70 21.83 -24.54
CA GLY A 99 1.82 21.88 -25.99
C GLY A 99 1.78 20.52 -26.67
N GLN A 100 0.94 19.59 -26.22
CA GLN A 100 0.57 18.46 -27.09
C GLN A 100 -0.67 18.83 -27.89
N LYS A 101 -0.43 19.24 -29.12
CA LYS A 101 -1.41 19.40 -30.18
C LYS A 101 -2.05 18.03 -30.47
N LEU A 102 -3.27 17.84 -29.97
CA LEU A 102 -4.18 16.79 -30.41
C LEU A 102 -4.35 16.88 -31.93
N SER A 103 -3.82 15.89 -32.64
CA SER A 103 -4.15 15.65 -34.05
C SER A 103 -4.41 14.16 -34.25
N PHE A 104 -5.51 13.71 -33.66
CA PHE A 104 -6.16 12.45 -34.01
C PHE A 104 -7.67 12.72 -33.96
N LEU A 105 -8.22 13.20 -35.07
CA LEU A 105 -9.61 13.09 -35.53
C LEU A 105 -9.84 14.15 -36.61
N GLY A 106 -9.82 13.72 -37.89
CA GLY A 106 -10.20 14.58 -39.00
C GLY A 106 -9.74 14.08 -40.36
N SER A 107 -10.58 13.22 -40.97
CA SER A 107 -10.58 12.69 -42.35
C SER A 107 -9.65 11.53 -42.65
#